data_AF-A0A937WL25-F1
#
_entry.id   AF-A0A937WL25-F1
#
_cell.length_a   1.000
_cell.length_b   1.000
_cell.length_c   1.000
_cell.angle_alpha   90.00
_cell.angle_beta   90.00
_cell.angle_gamma   90.00
#
_symmetry.space_group_name_H-M   'P 1'
#
loop_
_entity.id
_entity.type
_entity.pdbx_description
1 polymer ?
#
loop_
_entity_poly.entity_id
_entity_poly.type
_entity_poly.pdbx_seq_one_letter_code
_entity_poly.pdbx_strand_id
1 'polypeptide(L)'
;MNQNIITLVQNGNAHATVVLAPDIGQHATEAVNDMARVLEKMSGAKLPVVTDGNIQRIGPEIHIGATAFVREQGLLSDNLPVNGYRISIIETESIPHLVITANTSLGISHGIYDLLTNELGVLWGMADALFEEVPERRTVTINPIGRTEPPPCSPPVRGG
;
A
#
# COMPACT_ATOMS: atom_id res chain seq x y z
N MET A 1 18.81 -9.66 5.98
CA MET A 1 18.16 -9.27 4.71
C MET A 1 16.93 -10.14 4.58
N ASN A 2 15.78 -9.68 5.05
CA ASN A 2 14.56 -10.49 5.06
C ASN A 2 13.91 -10.37 3.68
N GLN A 3 13.89 -11.47 2.93
CA GLN A 3 13.30 -11.58 1.59
C GLN A 3 11.82 -11.96 1.71
N ASN A 4 11.02 -11.11 2.35
CA ASN A 4 9.67 -11.50 2.71
C ASN A 4 8.69 -11.03 1.63
N ILE A 5 8.20 -12.01 0.86
CA ILE A 5 7.15 -11.83 -0.15
C ILE A 5 5.81 -11.87 0.56
N ILE A 6 4.90 -10.96 0.21
CA ILE A 6 3.52 -10.97 0.70
C ILE A 6 2.57 -11.40 -0.41
N THR A 7 1.66 -12.32 -0.12
CA THR A 7 0.60 -12.75 -1.05
C THR A 7 -0.70 -12.07 -0.69
N LEU A 8 -1.19 -11.19 -1.57
CA LEU A 8 -2.42 -10.43 -1.38
C LEU A 8 -3.64 -11.22 -1.83
N VAL A 9 -3.51 -11.88 -2.98
CA VAL A 9 -4.56 -12.72 -3.56
C VAL A 9 -3.91 -14.03 -4.00
N GLN A 10 -4.56 -15.15 -3.70
CA GLN A 10 -4.09 -16.46 -4.11
C GLN A 10 -5.19 -17.19 -4.88
N ASN A 11 -4.92 -17.55 -6.14
CA ASN A 11 -5.85 -18.30 -7.00
C ASN A 11 -7.27 -17.67 -7.10
N GLY A 12 -7.36 -16.33 -7.12
CA GLY A 12 -8.62 -15.59 -7.18
C GLY A 12 -9.37 -15.49 -5.86
N ASN A 13 -8.73 -15.81 -4.73
CA ASN A 13 -9.29 -15.63 -3.39
C ASN A 13 -8.47 -14.61 -2.59
N ALA A 14 -9.16 -13.70 -1.91
CA ALA A 14 -8.52 -12.72 -1.05
C ALA A 14 -7.75 -13.44 0.07
N HIS A 15 -6.44 -13.21 0.11
CA HIS A 15 -5.54 -13.83 1.07
C HIS A 15 -5.04 -12.81 2.11
N ALA A 16 -5.05 -11.52 1.76
CA ALA A 16 -4.75 -10.44 2.68
C ALA A 16 -5.99 -9.64 3.12
N THR A 17 -5.83 -8.83 4.17
CA THR A 17 -6.82 -7.84 4.60
C THR A 17 -6.22 -6.45 4.59
N VAL A 18 -6.95 -5.46 4.07
CA VAL A 18 -6.53 -4.05 4.13
C VAL A 18 -7.00 -3.46 5.46
N VAL A 19 -6.06 -3.00 6.28
CA VAL A 19 -6.30 -2.35 7.57
C VAL A 19 -6.06 -0.86 7.41
N LEU A 20 -7.10 -0.07 7.61
CA LEU A 20 -7.10 1.36 7.41
C LEU A 20 -7.05 2.11 8.74
N ALA A 21 -6.08 3.00 8.92
CA ALA A 21 -6.10 3.90 10.08
C ALA A 21 -7.38 4.76 10.08
N PRO A 22 -7.92 5.14 11.26
CA PRO A 22 -8.99 6.12 11.30
C PRO A 22 -8.51 7.45 10.71
N ASP A 23 -9.41 8.19 10.05
CA ASP A 23 -9.21 9.57 9.60
C ASP A 23 -8.02 9.82 8.64
N ILE A 24 -7.75 8.88 7.71
CA ILE A 24 -6.67 9.02 6.69
C ILE A 24 -6.87 10.17 5.68
N GLY A 25 -8.02 10.85 5.68
CA GLY A 25 -8.36 11.94 4.78
C GLY A 25 -8.86 11.49 3.40
N GLN A 26 -9.41 12.44 2.63
CA GLN A 26 -10.14 12.16 1.39
C GLN A 26 -9.27 11.53 0.29
N HIS A 27 -8.11 12.11 -0.03
CA HIS A 27 -7.24 11.62 -1.10
C HIS A 27 -6.78 10.18 -0.86
N ALA A 28 -6.37 9.87 0.38
CA ALA A 28 -6.01 8.52 0.76
C ALA A 28 -7.22 7.57 0.67
N THR A 29 -8.42 8.03 1.04
CA THR A 29 -9.64 7.20 1.00
C THR A 29 -9.99 6.83 -0.44
N GLU A 30 -9.92 7.80 -1.35
CA GLU A 30 -10.11 7.58 -2.79
C GLU A 30 -9.08 6.59 -3.34
N ALA A 31 -7.80 6.76 -3.00
CA ALA A 31 -6.74 5.85 -3.42
C ALA A 31 -6.93 4.41 -2.89
N VAL A 32 -7.41 4.24 -1.66
CA VAL A 32 -7.73 2.90 -1.11
C VAL A 32 -8.88 2.25 -1.87
N ASN A 33 -9.90 3.01 -2.22
CA ASN A 33 -11.01 2.51 -3.04
C ASN A 33 -10.54 2.09 -4.44
N ASP A 34 -9.68 2.89 -5.06
CA ASP A 34 -9.05 2.54 -6.34
C ASP A 34 -8.18 1.30 -6.24
N MET A 35 -7.37 1.17 -5.19
CA MET A 35 -6.55 -0.01 -4.94
C MET A 35 -7.41 -1.27 -4.83
N ALA A 36 -8.50 -1.22 -4.05
CA ALA A 36 -9.42 -2.35 -3.91
C ALA A 36 -10.08 -2.72 -5.26
N ARG A 37 -10.53 -1.71 -6.02
CA ARG A 37 -11.13 -1.88 -7.35
C ARG A 37 -10.15 -2.50 -8.35
N VAL A 38 -8.91 -2.00 -8.39
CA VAL A 38 -7.86 -2.48 -9.30
C VAL A 38 -7.46 -3.92 -8.95
N LEU A 39 -7.33 -4.25 -7.67
CA LEU A 39 -7.02 -5.62 -7.23
C LEU A 39 -8.15 -6.60 -7.54
N GLU A 40 -9.41 -6.18 -7.40
CA GLU A 40 -10.57 -6.96 -7.82
C GLU A 40 -10.59 -7.17 -9.34
N LYS A 41 -10.33 -6.12 -10.14
CA LYS A 41 -10.23 -6.21 -11.60
C LYS A 41 -9.06 -7.10 -12.05
N MET A 42 -7.91 -7.01 -11.38
CA MET A 42 -6.71 -7.79 -11.66
C MET A 42 -6.91 -9.28 -11.40
N SER A 43 -7.54 -9.62 -10.28
CA SER A 43 -7.49 -10.98 -9.73
C SER A 43 -8.83 -11.70 -9.64
N GLY A 44 -9.93 -10.96 -9.78
CA GLY A 44 -11.29 -11.42 -9.50
C GLY A 44 -11.64 -11.50 -8.01
N ALA A 45 -10.71 -11.13 -7.11
CA ALA A 45 -10.90 -11.22 -5.67
C ALA A 45 -11.07 -9.84 -5.04
N LYS A 46 -12.14 -9.67 -4.28
CA LYS A 46 -12.35 -8.46 -3.46
C LYS A 46 -11.63 -8.60 -2.12
N LEU A 47 -10.61 -7.77 -1.90
CA LEU A 47 -9.95 -7.71 -0.60
C LEU A 47 -10.85 -7.01 0.44
N PRO A 48 -10.98 -7.58 1.65
CA PRO A 48 -11.68 -6.90 2.73
C PRO A 48 -10.90 -5.66 3.17
N VAL A 49 -11.60 -4.54 3.33
CA VAL A 49 -11.08 -3.30 3.92
C VAL A 49 -11.74 -3.11 5.27
N VAL A 50 -10.94 -3.05 6.33
CA VAL A 50 -11.39 -2.88 7.72
C VAL A 50 -10.73 -1.67 8.34
N THR A 51 -11.43 -1.01 9.25
CA THR A 51 -10.84 0.05 10.08
C THR A 51 -9.99 -0.58 11.18
N ASP A 52 -8.86 0.04 11.45
CA ASP A 52 -7.96 -0.28 12.55
C ASP A 52 -8.70 -0.40 13.88
N GLY A 53 -8.35 -1.42 14.68
CA GLY A 53 -9.07 -1.79 15.91
C GLY A 53 -10.24 -2.78 15.72
N ASN A 54 -10.67 -3.06 14.49
CA ASN A 54 -11.70 -4.08 14.17
C ASN A 54 -11.13 -5.36 13.54
N ILE A 55 -9.82 -5.63 13.73
CA ILE A 55 -9.16 -6.78 13.10
C ILE A 55 -9.61 -8.08 13.78
N GLN A 56 -10.14 -9.01 12.97
CA GLN A 56 -10.63 -10.32 13.42
C GLN A 56 -9.98 -11.51 12.69
N ARG A 57 -9.00 -11.30 11.81
CA ARG A 57 -8.46 -12.38 10.95
C ARG A 57 -6.99 -12.67 11.20
N ILE A 58 -6.65 -13.95 11.05
CA ILE A 58 -5.27 -14.46 11.01
C ILE A 58 -4.86 -14.52 9.54
N GLY A 59 -3.82 -13.77 9.16
CA GLY A 59 -3.28 -13.79 7.79
C GLY A 59 -2.55 -12.50 7.41
N PRO A 60 -2.02 -12.40 6.20
CA PRO A 60 -1.32 -11.21 5.72
C PRO A 60 -2.18 -9.94 5.78
N GLU A 61 -1.56 -8.81 6.13
CA GLU A 61 -2.26 -7.53 6.27
C GLU A 61 -1.59 -6.42 5.46
N ILE A 62 -2.40 -5.47 4.99
CA ILE A 62 -1.94 -4.24 4.36
C ILE A 62 -2.35 -3.07 5.25
N HIS A 63 -1.43 -2.53 6.04
CA HIS A 63 -1.66 -1.38 6.91
C HIS A 63 -1.46 -0.08 6.14
N ILE A 64 -2.49 0.77 6.15
CA ILE A 64 -2.49 2.05 5.45
C ILE A 64 -2.65 3.17 6.47
N GLY A 65 -1.67 4.07 6.51
CA GLY A 65 -1.61 5.18 7.44
C GLY A 65 -1.12 4.77 8.84
N ALA A 66 -1.39 5.64 9.82
CA ALA A 66 -0.97 5.45 11.20
C ALA A 66 -1.88 4.48 11.96
N THR A 67 -1.86 3.19 11.58
CA THR A 67 -2.58 2.13 12.32
C THR A 67 -1.88 1.82 13.66
N ALA A 68 -2.56 1.13 14.57
CA ALA A 68 -2.00 0.65 15.83
C ALA A 68 -0.73 -0.17 15.60
N PHE A 69 -0.78 -1.13 14.67
CA PHE A 69 0.39 -1.93 14.27
C PHE A 69 1.55 -1.04 13.81
N VAL A 70 1.28 -0.07 12.94
CA VAL A 70 2.30 0.86 12.43
C VAL A 70 2.96 1.68 13.54
N ARG A 71 2.17 2.12 14.53
CA ARG A 71 2.65 2.85 15.71
C ARG A 71 3.48 1.96 16.63
N GLU A 72 3.02 0.74 16.91
CA GLU A 72 3.71 -0.24 17.75
C GLU A 72 5.06 -0.65 17.16
N GLN A 73 5.13 -0.83 15.84
CA GLN A 73 6.36 -1.14 15.12
C GLN A 73 7.28 0.08 14.92
N GLY A 74 6.88 1.28 15.36
CA GLY A 74 7.69 2.50 15.24
C GLY A 74 7.97 2.93 13.80
N LEU A 75 7.03 2.67 12.88
CA LEU A 75 7.23 2.86 11.44
C LEU A 75 6.81 4.24 10.94
N LEU A 76 6.10 5.01 11.77
CA LEU A 76 5.86 6.42 11.52
C LEU A 76 7.20 7.14 11.55
N SER A 77 7.62 7.68 10.41
CA SER A 77 8.83 8.49 10.36
C SER A 77 8.48 9.96 10.53
N ASP A 78 8.85 10.52 11.67
CA ASP A 78 8.68 11.95 11.98
C ASP A 78 9.45 12.85 10.99
N ASN A 79 10.47 12.31 10.33
CA ASN A 79 11.31 13.00 9.35
C ASN A 79 10.90 12.77 7.88
N LEU A 80 9.72 12.18 7.60
CA LEU A 80 9.22 12.09 6.23
C LEU A 80 9.00 13.51 5.67
N PRO A 81 9.61 13.86 4.52
CA PRO A 81 9.36 15.16 3.91
C PRO A 81 7.87 15.31 3.56
N VAL A 82 7.40 16.56 3.45
CA VAL A 82 6.00 16.85 3.09
C VAL A 82 5.64 16.13 1.79
N ASN A 83 4.59 15.31 1.79
CA ASN A 83 4.13 14.43 0.70
C ASN A 83 5.04 13.24 0.34
N GLY A 84 6.09 12.96 1.12
CA GLY A 84 6.82 11.71 1.06
C GLY A 84 5.98 10.55 1.62
N TYR A 85 6.34 9.32 1.23
CA TYR A 85 5.72 8.12 1.75
C TYR A 85 6.75 7.00 1.94
N ARG A 86 6.37 6.00 2.72
CA ARG A 86 7.16 4.80 2.98
C ARG A 86 6.32 3.58 2.65
N ILE A 87 6.93 2.65 1.92
CA ILE A 87 6.39 1.32 1.65
C ILE A 87 7.40 0.31 2.18
N SER A 88 6.94 -0.57 3.07
CA SER A 88 7.78 -1.62 3.65
C SER A 88 6.98 -2.88 3.92
N ILE A 89 7.58 -4.04 3.67
CA ILE A 89 7.06 -5.31 4.16
C ILE A 89 7.79 -5.68 5.45
N ILE A 90 7.03 -6.01 6.48
CA ILE A 90 7.53 -6.41 7.79
C ILE A 90 6.88 -7.74 8.14
N GLU A 91 7.64 -8.64 8.73
CA GLU A 91 7.09 -9.91 9.19
C GLU A 91 7.05 -9.92 10.71
N THR A 92 5.87 -10.24 11.24
CA THR A 92 5.62 -10.38 12.66
C THR A 92 5.03 -11.77 12.86
N GLU A 93 5.63 -12.57 13.74
CA GLU A 93 5.15 -13.94 14.03
C GLU A 93 4.98 -14.82 12.76
N SER A 94 5.89 -14.69 11.79
CA SER A 94 5.84 -15.38 10.48
C SER A 94 4.67 -15.00 9.57
N ILE A 95 3.97 -13.89 9.88
CA ILE A 95 2.94 -13.29 9.04
C ILE A 95 3.52 -12.03 8.38
N PRO A 96 3.49 -11.90 7.04
CA PRO A 96 3.93 -10.70 6.37
C PRO A 96 2.85 -9.60 6.39
N HIS A 97 3.28 -8.39 6.74
CA HIS A 97 2.50 -7.16 6.80
C HIS A 97 3.09 -6.15 5.81
N LEU A 98 2.30 -5.72 4.83
CA LEU A 98 2.65 -4.59 3.97
C LEU A 98 2.22 -3.30 4.66
N VAL A 99 3.13 -2.35 4.78
CA VAL A 99 2.90 -1.08 5.46
C VAL A 99 3.10 0.07 4.47
N ILE A 100 2.07 0.90 4.31
CA ILE A 100 2.11 2.15 3.55
C ILE A 100 1.82 3.31 4.51
N THR A 101 2.81 4.16 4.72
CA THR A 101 2.70 5.27 5.69
C THR A 101 3.20 6.57 5.10
N ALA A 102 2.57 7.66 5.51
CA ALA A 102 2.98 9.03 5.19
C ALA A 102 2.42 9.99 6.23
N ASN A 103 3.00 11.19 6.29
CA ASN A 103 2.55 12.25 7.20
C ASN A 103 1.32 13.03 6.67
N THR A 104 0.87 12.74 5.46
CA THR A 104 -0.25 13.46 4.80
C THR A 104 -1.13 12.48 4.01
N SER A 105 -2.41 12.82 3.85
CA SER A 105 -3.35 12.06 3.01
C SER A 105 -2.85 11.91 1.57
N LEU A 106 -2.23 12.97 1.03
CA LEU A 106 -1.67 12.97 -0.32
C LEU A 106 -0.44 12.05 -0.45
N GLY A 107 0.43 12.03 0.57
CA GLY A 107 1.55 11.09 0.62
C GLY A 107 1.08 9.63 0.64
N ILE A 108 0.03 9.32 1.40
CA ILE A 108 -0.56 7.97 1.41
C ILE A 108 -1.08 7.61 0.01
N SER A 109 -1.82 8.50 -0.65
CA SER A 109 -2.30 8.22 -2.00
C SER A 109 -1.16 7.99 -2.99
N HIS A 110 -0.07 8.76 -2.90
CA HIS A 110 1.11 8.52 -3.73
C HIS A 110 1.72 7.14 -3.50
N GLY A 111 1.85 6.71 -2.24
CA GLY A 111 2.37 5.38 -1.92
C GLY A 111 1.48 4.25 -2.45
N ILE A 112 0.16 4.43 -2.46
CA ILE A 112 -0.77 3.46 -3.04
C ILE A 112 -0.61 3.41 -4.56
N TYR A 113 -0.63 4.54 -5.26
CA TYR A 113 -0.48 4.55 -6.72
C TYR A 113 0.92 4.08 -7.16
N ASP A 114 1.96 4.37 -6.37
CA ASP A 114 3.30 3.84 -6.57
C ASP A 114 3.32 2.31 -6.47
N LEU A 115 2.68 1.73 -5.45
CA LEU A 115 2.52 0.27 -5.33
C LEU A 115 1.80 -0.32 -6.56
N LEU A 116 0.66 0.26 -6.95
CA LEU A 116 -0.13 -0.22 -8.08
C LEU A 116 0.68 -0.17 -9.39
N THR A 117 1.43 0.91 -9.61
CA THR A 117 2.17 1.12 -10.85
C THR A 117 3.45 0.29 -10.90
N ASN A 118 4.30 0.44 -9.88
CA ASN A 118 5.65 -0.11 -9.90
C ASN A 118 5.70 -1.57 -9.47
N GLU A 119 4.85 -2.01 -8.55
CA GLU A 119 4.86 -3.41 -8.07
C GLU A 119 3.83 -4.28 -8.80
N LEU A 120 2.65 -3.74 -9.13
CA LEU A 120 1.59 -4.49 -9.82
C LEU A 120 1.60 -4.30 -11.34
N GLY A 121 2.31 -3.29 -11.86
CA GLY A 121 2.41 -3.02 -13.30
C GLY A 121 1.15 -2.39 -13.89
N VAL A 122 0.34 -1.70 -13.08
CA VAL A 122 -0.84 -0.99 -13.55
C VAL A 122 -0.39 0.23 -14.35
N LEU A 123 -0.90 0.37 -15.58
CA LEU A 123 -0.61 1.53 -16.42
C LEU A 123 -1.79 2.49 -16.40
N TRP A 124 -1.51 3.71 -15.95
CA TRP A 124 -2.44 4.82 -15.95
C TRP A 124 -2.25 5.61 -17.25
N GLY A 125 -3.24 5.58 -18.13
CA GLY A 125 -3.23 6.32 -19.39
C GLY A 125 -3.36 7.83 -19.16
N MET A 126 -2.70 8.60 -20.01
CA MET A 126 -2.77 10.06 -20.00
C MET A 126 -3.84 10.55 -20.99
N ALA A 127 -4.64 11.52 -20.53
CA ALA A 127 -5.50 12.46 -21.26
C ALA A 127 -7.01 12.19 -21.35
N ASP A 128 -7.50 10.94 -21.30
CA ASP A 128 -8.94 10.67 -21.13
C ASP A 128 -9.09 9.60 -20.05
N ALA A 129 -10.02 9.80 -19.13
CA ALA A 129 -10.26 8.99 -17.92
C ALA A 129 -10.66 7.51 -18.16
N LEU A 130 -10.34 6.95 -19.33
CA LEU A 130 -10.82 5.67 -19.85
C LEU A 130 -9.72 4.61 -20.09
N PHE A 131 -8.44 4.97 -20.07
CA PHE A 131 -7.36 4.01 -20.31
C PHE A 131 -6.61 3.67 -19.02
N GLU A 132 -7.15 2.73 -18.25
CA GLU A 132 -6.44 2.05 -17.17
C GLU A 132 -6.20 0.59 -17.61
N GLU A 133 -4.94 0.24 -17.88
CA GLU A 133 -4.55 -1.12 -18.21
C GLU A 133 -4.11 -1.84 -16.93
N VAL A 134 -4.93 -2.79 -16.50
CA VAL A 134 -4.68 -3.62 -15.33
C VAL A 134 -4.27 -5.01 -15.80
N PRO A 135 -3.05 -5.48 -15.48
CA PRO A 135 -2.66 -6.85 -15.79
C PRO A 135 -3.60 -7.87 -15.14
N GLU A 136 -3.99 -8.91 -15.87
CA GLU A 136 -4.80 -10.00 -15.30
C GLU A 136 -3.92 -11.03 -14.60
N ARG A 137 -4.12 -11.25 -13.30
CA ARG A 137 -3.36 -12.21 -12.48
C ARG A 137 -4.23 -12.81 -11.38
N ARG A 138 -4.46 -14.13 -11.41
CA ARG A 138 -5.19 -14.84 -10.33
C ARG A 138 -4.44 -14.88 -9.00
N THR A 139 -3.13 -14.73 -9.02
CA THR A 139 -2.31 -14.68 -7.81
C THR A 139 -1.50 -13.38 -7.84
N VAL A 140 -1.66 -12.58 -6.79
CA VAL A 140 -1.04 -11.26 -6.66
C VAL A 140 -0.10 -11.31 -5.45
N THR A 141 1.20 -11.20 -5.74
CA THR A 141 2.28 -11.21 -4.76
C THR A 141 3.13 -9.95 -4.90
N ILE A 142 3.52 -9.35 -3.78
CA ILE A 142 4.47 -8.23 -3.76
C ILE A 142 5.83 -8.76 -3.30
N ASN A 143 6.86 -8.44 -4.09
CA ASN A 143 8.24 -8.78 -3.77
C ASN A 143 8.74 -7.97 -2.57
N PRO A 144 9.85 -8.39 -1.92
CA PRO A 144 10.38 -7.68 -0.76
C PRO A 144 10.68 -6.21 -1.12
N ILE A 145 9.99 -5.29 -0.45
CA ILE A 145 10.12 -3.84 -0.64
C ILE A 145 10.37 -3.17 0.70
N GLY A 146 11.27 -2.18 0.69
CA GLY A 146 11.60 -1.34 1.84
C GLY A 146 12.19 -0.03 1.34
N ARG A 147 11.35 0.87 0.85
CA ARG A 147 11.77 2.19 0.34
C ARG A 147 11.03 3.32 1.03
N THR A 148 11.75 4.42 1.22
CA THR A 148 11.17 5.71 1.61
C THR A 148 11.39 6.65 0.43
N GLU A 149 10.30 7.07 -0.20
CA GLU A 149 10.36 7.95 -1.35
C GLU A 149 10.12 9.39 -0.90
N PRO A 150 11.03 10.32 -1.25
CA PRO A 150 10.81 11.73 -1.02
C PRO A 150 9.73 12.24 -2.01
N PRO A 151 9.10 13.39 -1.75
CA PRO A 151 8.03 13.90 -2.61
C PRO A 151 8.57 14.15 -4.03
N PRO A 152 7.74 13.97 -5.07
CA PRO A 152 8.16 14.07 -6.47
C PRO A 152 8.74 15.44 -6.87
N CYS A 153 8.51 16.48 -6.07
CA CYS A 153 9.09 17.82 -6.27
C CYS A 153 10.15 18.23 -5.24
N SER A 154 10.82 17.28 -4.57
CA SER A 154 11.98 17.62 -3.75
C SER A 154 13.24 17.69 -4.63
N PRO A 155 14.04 18.77 -4.55
CA PRO A 155 15.33 18.81 -5.22
C PRO A 155 16.23 17.72 -4.63
N PRO A 156 17.12 17.09 -5.43
CA PRO A 156 18.07 16.13 -4.89
C PRO A 156 18.85 16.80 -3.76
N VAL A 157 18.85 16.19 -2.58
CA VAL A 157 19.69 16.61 -1.45
C VAL A 157 21.14 16.53 -1.94
N ARG A 158 21.71 17.70 -2.23
CA ARG A 158 23.10 17.84 -2.64
C ARG A 158 23.95 17.53 -1.42
N GLY A 159 24.46 16.30 -1.35
CA GLY A 159 25.35 15.86 -0.28
C GLY A 159 26.49 16.85 -0.10
N GLY A 160 26.71 17.24 1.16
CA GLY A 160 27.87 18.01 1.60
C GLY A 160 29.05 17.12 1.92
#